data_AF-A0A9P8FRE7-F1
#
_entry.id   AF-A0A9P8FRE7-F1
#
_cell.length_a   1.000
_cell.length_b   1.000
_cell.length_c   1.000
_cell.angle_alpha   90.00
_cell.angle_beta   90.00
_cell.angle_gamma   90.00
#
_symmetry.space_group_name_H-M   'P 1'
#
loop_
_entity.id
_entity.type
_entity.pdbx_description
1 polymer ?
#
loop_
_entity_poly.entity_id
_entity_poly.type
_entity_poly.pdbx_seq_one_letter_code
_entity_poly.pdbx_strand_id
1 'polypeptide(L)'
;MHEDSIQKASSIEVAERRKGSFLRPITTRGDSFLDERDATRKLDDTSRPGLGLTRLSSGRIPLSRGSSYQPDWAQDSEDMSAPPVPVQELGSPEDLKDMLRMGRTQEMRRVFRQFSLISFGCLSQCTWQFILLNNDQALEAGGCALLFWSYVWSFVGSMFITASLAEMASMTPSSAGQYFWVSEFSSRRWQQFLSYVTGWMTILGYQCGNASGLFLTGSLIQSMITIYRPANGELMWQTIVFMLPCLAIVVLINLYGSHTIAMLQNVSMSLHILALIAIIGRLNPGHAHLADANRIQAILGVLSPHIPLRRAFLQFENTEWPSTVLAVLAGQTNANFSLFYVDAPMRLSEEAQDAAVAVPKAAMRSQLISGFCGLL
;
A
#
# COMPACT_ATOMS: atom_id res chain seq x y z
N MET A 1 33.06 8.89 -16.27
CA MET A 1 31.75 8.44 -16.78
C MET A 1 30.66 8.36 -15.71
N HIS A 2 31.00 8.22 -14.42
CA HIS A 2 30.02 8.19 -13.31
C HIS A 2 29.79 9.56 -12.63
N GLU A 3 30.79 10.45 -12.65
CA GLU A 3 30.67 11.83 -12.11
C GLU A 3 29.90 12.76 -13.06
N ASP A 4 30.06 12.62 -14.37
CA ASP A 4 29.36 13.45 -15.37
C ASP A 4 27.83 13.25 -15.34
N SER A 5 27.35 12.09 -14.90
CA SER A 5 25.91 11.83 -14.73
C SER A 5 25.31 12.51 -13.51
N ILE A 6 26.11 12.76 -12.46
CA ILE A 6 25.68 13.44 -11.23
C ILE A 6 25.55 14.94 -11.49
N GLN A 7 26.51 15.54 -12.21
CA GLN A 7 26.42 16.95 -12.63
C GLN A 7 25.27 17.23 -13.61
N LYS A 8 24.86 16.25 -14.42
CA LYS A 8 23.74 16.45 -15.35
C LYS A 8 22.38 16.46 -14.63
N ALA A 9 22.26 15.78 -13.49
CA ALA A 9 21.05 15.76 -12.67
C ALA A 9 20.84 17.06 -11.86
N SER A 10 21.90 17.79 -11.52
CA SER A 10 21.83 19.07 -10.80
C SER A 10 21.53 20.29 -11.69
N SER A 11 21.50 20.12 -13.01
CA SER A 11 21.36 21.23 -13.98
C SER A 11 19.92 21.56 -14.40
N ILE A 12 18.90 21.03 -13.71
CA ILE A 12 17.49 21.33 -14.02
C ILE A 12 17.11 22.67 -13.39
N GLU A 13 16.90 23.70 -14.23
CA GLU A 13 16.33 24.98 -13.83
C GLU A 13 14.93 24.78 -13.24
N VAL A 14 14.80 25.01 -11.93
CA VAL A 14 13.53 25.03 -11.21
C VAL A 14 13.00 26.46 -11.21
N ALA A 15 11.90 26.71 -11.92
CA ALA A 15 11.24 28.02 -11.93
C ALA A 15 10.64 28.38 -10.55
N GLU A 16 10.76 29.65 -10.17
CA GLU A 16 10.32 30.19 -8.88
C GLU A 16 8.83 29.99 -8.57
N ARG A 17 8.55 29.57 -7.33
CA ARG A 17 7.21 29.28 -6.81
C ARG A 17 6.50 30.57 -6.35
N ARG A 18 5.36 30.91 -6.97
CA ARG A 18 4.48 31.97 -6.46
C ARG A 18 3.82 31.51 -5.15
N LYS A 19 4.06 32.24 -4.04
CA LYS A 19 3.44 31.98 -2.71
C LYS A 19 1.92 31.88 -2.85
N GLY A 20 1.37 30.69 -2.59
CA GLY A 20 -0.07 30.44 -2.58
C GLY A 20 -0.54 29.10 -3.18
N SER A 21 0.31 28.35 -3.90
CA SER A 21 -0.08 27.08 -4.52
C SER A 21 0.53 25.88 -3.80
N PHE A 22 -0.27 25.18 -3.01
CA PHE A 22 0.02 23.80 -2.60
C PHE A 22 -0.31 22.89 -3.79
N LEU A 23 0.60 21.96 -4.12
CA LEU A 23 0.49 20.90 -5.15
C LEU A 23 0.79 21.31 -6.61
N ARG A 24 2.08 21.31 -6.99
CA ARG A 24 2.70 20.38 -7.98
C ARG A 24 4.14 20.77 -8.36
N PRO A 25 5.00 19.80 -8.72
CA PRO A 25 6.22 20.00 -9.50
C PRO A 25 5.89 20.22 -10.99
N ILE A 26 6.63 21.11 -11.65
CA ILE A 26 6.59 21.30 -13.10
C ILE A 26 7.36 20.13 -13.73
N THR A 27 6.71 19.33 -14.57
CA THR A 27 7.41 18.37 -15.42
C THR A 27 7.94 19.11 -16.63
N THR A 28 9.27 19.22 -16.74
CA THR A 28 9.93 19.64 -17.99
C THR A 28 10.29 18.39 -18.80
N ARG A 29 9.47 18.09 -19.80
CA ARG A 29 9.88 17.34 -20.99
C ARG A 29 9.19 17.97 -22.19
N GLY A 30 9.98 18.54 -23.10
CA GLY A 30 9.49 19.21 -24.31
C GLY A 30 8.59 18.29 -25.14
N ASP A 31 7.45 18.80 -25.61
CA ASP A 31 7.37 19.47 -26.91
C ASP A 31 5.96 20.07 -27.12
N SER A 32 5.95 21.24 -27.78
CA SER A 32 4.92 21.72 -28.70
C SER A 32 3.44 21.47 -28.36
N PHE A 33 2.82 22.40 -27.65
CA PHE A 33 1.46 22.87 -27.95
C PHE A 33 1.36 24.31 -27.45
N LEU A 34 1.76 25.24 -28.32
CA LEU A 34 1.52 26.67 -28.12
C LEU A 34 0.01 26.89 -28.15
N ASP A 35 -0.54 27.36 -27.02
CA ASP A 35 -1.88 27.92 -26.96
C ASP A 35 -1.83 29.32 -27.60
N GLU A 36 -1.97 29.34 -28.91
CA GLU A 36 -1.94 30.51 -29.80
C GLU A 36 -3.25 31.31 -29.68
N ARG A 37 -3.68 31.66 -28.46
CA ARG A 37 -4.91 32.43 -28.23
C ARG A 37 -4.82 33.60 -27.26
N ASP A 38 -3.70 33.79 -26.55
CA ASP A 38 -3.56 34.89 -25.57
C ASP A 38 -2.53 35.98 -25.94
N ALA A 39 -1.93 35.92 -27.14
CA ALA A 39 -0.88 36.86 -27.56
C ALA A 39 -1.31 37.95 -28.58
N THR A 40 -2.62 38.15 -28.81
CA THR A 40 -3.11 39.11 -29.83
C THR A 40 -4.14 40.11 -29.30
N ARG A 41 -3.95 40.61 -28.07
CA ARG A 41 -4.81 41.69 -27.55
C ARG A 41 -4.10 42.64 -26.60
N LYS A 42 -3.10 43.39 -27.09
CA LYS A 42 -2.68 44.70 -26.52
C LYS A 42 -1.56 45.35 -27.33
N LEU A 43 -1.79 45.66 -28.60
CA LEU A 43 -1.02 46.65 -29.35
C LEU A 43 -1.98 47.33 -30.33
N ASP A 44 -2.42 48.53 -29.97
CA ASP A 44 -2.83 49.64 -30.86
C ASP A 44 -3.82 50.55 -30.11
N ASP A 45 -3.32 51.68 -29.59
CA ASP A 45 -3.92 52.97 -29.95
C ASP A 45 -2.90 54.10 -29.73
N THR A 46 -2.87 55.02 -30.69
CA THR A 46 -1.93 56.12 -30.87
C THR A 46 -2.59 57.45 -30.49
N SER A 47 -1.85 58.40 -29.87
CA SER A 47 -1.63 59.78 -30.36
C SER A 47 -1.38 60.88 -29.28
N ARG A 48 -0.25 61.59 -29.47
CA ARG A 48 0.00 63.07 -29.30
C ARG A 48 0.41 63.66 -27.92
N PRO A 49 1.09 64.84 -27.84
CA PRO A 49 2.56 64.95 -27.82
C PRO A 49 3.15 65.95 -26.75
N GLY A 50 4.48 65.99 -26.60
CA GLY A 50 5.18 67.26 -26.25
C GLY A 50 6.21 67.25 -25.10
N LEU A 51 7.39 67.77 -25.44
CA LEU A 51 8.46 68.38 -24.62
C LEU A 51 9.43 67.48 -23.80
N GLY A 52 10.72 67.63 -24.11
CA GLY A 52 11.81 67.36 -23.16
C GLY A 52 13.11 66.83 -23.77
N LEU A 53 13.87 67.68 -24.46
CA LEU A 53 15.26 67.43 -24.86
C LEU A 53 16.18 67.19 -23.65
N THR A 54 16.98 66.12 -23.65
CA THR A 54 18.41 66.18 -23.29
C THR A 54 19.15 64.90 -23.71
N ARG A 55 20.10 65.04 -24.65
CA ARG A 55 21.18 64.08 -24.88
C ARG A 55 22.23 64.26 -23.80
N LEU A 56 22.62 63.19 -23.11
CA LEU A 56 23.87 63.12 -22.34
C LEU A 56 24.66 61.86 -22.72
N SER A 57 25.96 62.03 -22.60
CA SER A 57 27.05 61.36 -23.30
C SER A 57 27.25 59.87 -23.00
N SER A 58 27.85 59.22 -23.99
CA SER A 58 28.68 58.01 -23.88
C SER A 58 29.49 57.95 -22.59
N GLY A 59 29.09 57.07 -21.67
CA GLY A 59 29.90 56.56 -20.59
C GLY A 59 29.88 55.03 -20.62
N ARG A 60 31.02 54.41 -20.90
CA ARG A 60 31.21 52.95 -20.78
C ARG A 60 31.03 52.57 -19.31
N ILE A 61 29.98 51.81 -19.00
CA ILE A 61 29.80 51.16 -17.70
C ILE A 61 30.67 49.88 -17.72
N PRO A 62 31.55 49.65 -16.72
CA PRO A 62 32.29 48.41 -16.64
C PRO A 62 31.31 47.26 -16.34
N LEU A 63 31.36 46.19 -17.13
CA LEU A 63 30.69 44.92 -16.85
C LEU A 63 31.26 44.35 -15.54
N SER A 64 30.59 44.62 -14.42
CA SER A 64 30.79 43.80 -13.22
C SER A 64 30.27 42.41 -13.54
N ARG A 65 31.15 41.41 -13.41
CA ARG A 65 30.77 39.99 -13.44
C ARG A 65 29.56 39.81 -12.53
N GLY A 66 28.47 39.29 -13.10
CA GLY A 66 27.23 39.05 -12.39
C GLY A 66 27.51 38.25 -11.12
N SER A 67 27.32 38.89 -9.97
CA SER A 67 27.06 38.18 -8.73
C SER A 67 25.72 37.48 -8.94
N SER A 68 25.75 36.18 -9.20
CA SER A 68 24.57 35.34 -9.19
C SER A 68 23.97 35.42 -7.80
N TYR A 69 22.84 36.11 -7.67
CA TYR A 69 22.03 36.07 -6.46
C TYR A 69 21.62 34.62 -6.22
N GLN A 70 22.29 33.94 -5.29
CA GLN A 70 21.86 32.66 -4.75
C GLN A 70 20.87 32.95 -3.62
N PRO A 71 19.62 32.49 -3.71
CA PRO A 71 18.67 32.64 -2.61
C PRO A 71 19.12 31.81 -1.40
N ASP A 72 18.83 32.27 -0.17
CA ASP A 72 19.37 31.70 1.08
C ASP A 72 19.14 30.17 1.21
N TRP A 73 18.04 29.63 0.68
CA TRP A 73 17.77 28.19 0.69
C TRP A 73 18.72 27.36 -0.20
N ALA A 74 19.41 28.00 -1.16
CA ALA A 74 20.41 27.35 -2.00
C ALA A 74 21.77 27.26 -1.30
N GLN A 75 22.04 28.13 -0.32
CA GLN A 75 23.24 28.07 0.51
C GLN A 75 23.14 26.94 1.55
N ASP A 76 21.93 26.64 2.03
CA ASP A 76 21.67 25.51 2.92
C ASP A 76 22.00 24.14 2.28
N SER A 77 22.09 24.07 0.94
CA SER A 77 22.49 22.85 0.23
C SER A 77 24.00 22.62 0.19
N GLU A 78 24.80 23.67 0.36
CA GLU A 78 26.28 23.59 0.36
C GLU A 78 26.84 23.38 1.78
N ASP A 79 26.13 23.83 2.82
CA ASP A 79 26.54 23.67 4.24
C ASP A 79 26.03 22.38 4.91
N MET A 80 25.24 21.57 4.21
CA MET A 80 24.90 20.22 4.66
C MET A 80 26.06 19.26 4.38
N SER A 81 27.14 19.40 5.15
CA SER A 81 28.05 18.28 5.42
C SER A 81 27.32 17.25 6.29
N ALA A 82 26.30 16.62 5.69
CA ALA A 82 25.73 15.42 6.25
C ALA A 82 26.89 14.46 6.51
N PRO A 83 26.96 13.81 7.69
CA PRO A 83 27.93 12.74 7.90
C PRO A 83 27.81 11.78 6.71
N PRO A 84 28.92 11.17 6.22
CA PRO A 84 28.87 10.33 5.05
C PRO A 84 27.99 9.12 5.36
N VAL A 85 26.69 9.28 5.11
CA VAL A 85 25.71 8.21 5.16
C VAL A 85 26.09 7.35 3.96
N PRO A 86 26.45 6.08 4.16
CA PRO A 86 26.85 5.24 3.04
C PRO A 86 25.75 5.27 1.98
N VAL A 87 26.14 5.47 0.71
CA VAL A 87 25.25 5.65 -0.46
C VAL A 87 24.13 4.59 -0.53
N GLN A 88 24.35 3.43 0.08
CA GLN A 88 23.35 2.37 0.24
C GLN A 88 22.12 2.71 1.10
N GLU A 89 22.18 3.65 2.05
CA GLU A 89 21.02 4.01 2.87
C GLU A 89 20.10 5.05 2.20
N LEU A 90 20.62 5.83 1.25
CA LEU A 90 19.86 6.79 0.44
C LEU A 90 19.27 6.19 -0.85
N GLY A 91 19.47 4.91 -1.13
CA GLY A 91 18.85 4.23 -2.27
C GLY A 91 19.57 4.42 -3.60
N SER A 92 18.93 3.96 -4.68
CA SER A 92 19.45 4.06 -6.04
C SER A 92 19.42 5.52 -6.54
N PRO A 93 20.31 5.94 -7.45
CA PRO A 93 20.17 7.24 -8.13
C PRO A 93 18.81 7.44 -8.81
N GLU A 94 18.16 6.34 -9.20
CA GLU A 94 16.79 6.35 -9.74
C GLU A 94 15.75 6.71 -8.67
N ASP A 95 15.88 6.17 -7.45
CA ASP A 95 15.00 6.51 -6.32
C ASP A 95 15.10 8.00 -5.97
N LEU A 96 16.32 8.55 -5.96
CA LEU A 96 16.54 9.98 -5.71
C LEU A 96 15.90 10.85 -6.79
N LYS A 97 16.06 10.46 -8.06
CA LYS A 97 15.43 11.15 -9.20
C LYS A 97 13.90 11.14 -9.09
N ASP A 98 13.30 10.03 -8.69
CA ASP A 98 11.85 9.93 -8.53
C ASP A 98 11.34 10.79 -7.36
N MET A 99 12.07 10.84 -6.24
CA MET A 99 11.76 11.74 -5.13
C MET A 99 11.82 13.22 -5.54
N LEU A 100 12.88 13.61 -6.24
CA LEU A 100 13.04 14.97 -6.76
C LEU A 100 11.96 15.34 -7.78
N ARG A 101 11.57 14.40 -8.67
CA ARG A 101 10.47 14.60 -9.61
C ARG A 101 9.14 14.86 -8.89
N MET A 102 8.92 14.25 -7.74
CA MET A 102 7.74 14.49 -6.90
C MET A 102 7.88 15.74 -6.00
N GLY A 103 9.03 16.41 -6.02
CA GLY A 103 9.33 17.57 -5.17
C GLY A 103 9.47 17.21 -3.69
N ARG A 104 9.93 16.00 -3.37
CA ARG A 104 10.14 15.52 -2.00
C ARG A 104 11.61 15.25 -1.71
N THR A 105 12.04 15.55 -0.50
CA THR A 105 13.32 15.12 0.05
C THR A 105 13.20 13.70 0.57
N GLN A 106 14.28 12.92 0.46
CA GLN A 106 14.31 11.57 1.01
C GLN A 106 14.72 11.61 2.48
N GLU A 107 13.75 11.38 3.36
CA GLU A 107 13.97 11.33 4.81
C GLU A 107 14.17 9.89 5.32
N MET A 108 13.53 8.91 4.66
CA MET A 108 13.51 7.51 5.10
C MET A 108 14.69 6.71 4.51
N ARG A 109 15.20 5.77 5.32
CA ARG A 109 16.24 4.83 4.87
C ARG A 109 15.63 3.72 4.02
N ARG A 110 16.33 3.36 2.95
CA ARG A 110 15.90 2.33 2.01
C ARG A 110 16.29 0.93 2.51
N VAL A 111 15.47 0.34 3.37
CA VAL A 111 15.74 -0.94 4.05
C VAL A 111 15.07 -2.12 3.35
N PHE A 112 13.92 -1.91 2.71
CA PHE A 112 13.11 -3.00 2.17
C PHE A 112 13.54 -3.40 0.75
N ARG A 113 13.87 -4.68 0.60
CA ARG A 113 14.10 -5.34 -0.70
C ARG A 113 12.84 -6.04 -1.20
N GLN A 114 12.81 -6.35 -2.49
CA GLN A 114 11.64 -6.93 -3.16
C GLN A 114 11.04 -8.17 -2.47
N PHE A 115 11.85 -9.13 -2.02
CA PHE A 115 11.34 -10.30 -1.30
C PHE A 115 10.73 -9.95 0.06
N SER A 116 11.33 -8.99 0.76
CA SER A 116 10.81 -8.50 2.04
C SER A 116 9.46 -7.79 1.84
N LEU A 117 9.32 -7.01 0.77
CA LEU A 117 8.04 -6.38 0.39
C LEU A 117 6.96 -7.41 0.03
N ILE A 118 7.31 -8.48 -0.70
CA ILE A 118 6.36 -9.56 -1.02
C ILE A 118 5.93 -10.26 0.27
N SER A 119 6.88 -10.60 1.14
CA SER A 119 6.59 -11.22 2.44
C SER A 119 5.71 -10.32 3.30
N PHE A 120 5.99 -9.02 3.35
CA PHE A 120 5.15 -8.04 4.05
C PHE A 120 3.73 -8.02 3.47
N GLY A 121 3.60 -8.03 2.14
CA GLY A 121 2.31 -8.06 1.48
C GLY A 121 1.51 -9.32 1.84
N CYS A 122 2.11 -10.50 1.72
CA CYS A 122 1.44 -11.77 2.07
C CYS A 122 1.02 -11.80 3.54
N LEU A 123 1.92 -11.37 4.43
CA LEU A 123 1.65 -11.34 5.86
C LEU A 123 0.59 -10.29 6.24
N SER A 124 0.56 -9.15 5.57
CA SER A 124 -0.44 -8.12 5.83
C SER A 124 -1.84 -8.56 5.39
N GLN A 125 -1.92 -9.37 4.33
CA GLN A 125 -3.19 -9.89 3.82
C GLN A 125 -3.75 -11.04 4.65
N CYS A 126 -2.90 -11.97 5.13
CA CYS A 126 -3.32 -13.15 5.92
C CYS A 126 -4.56 -13.88 5.34
N THR A 127 -4.68 -13.93 4.01
CA THR A 127 -5.91 -14.29 3.30
C THR A 127 -6.43 -15.68 3.67
N TRP A 128 -5.54 -16.67 3.74
CA TRP A 128 -5.94 -18.04 4.05
C TRP A 128 -6.40 -18.21 5.52
N GLN A 129 -5.90 -17.39 6.46
CA GLN A 129 -6.43 -17.43 7.83
C GLN A 129 -7.82 -16.80 7.89
N PHE A 130 -8.01 -15.64 7.25
CA PHE A 130 -9.29 -14.95 7.30
C PHE A 130 -10.41 -15.74 6.65
N ILE A 131 -10.15 -16.42 5.52
CA ILE A 131 -11.16 -17.26 4.87
C ILE A 131 -11.58 -18.44 5.76
N LEU A 132 -10.64 -19.03 6.51
CA LEU A 132 -10.91 -20.14 7.42
C LEU A 132 -11.68 -19.70 8.68
N LEU A 133 -11.44 -18.48 9.15
CA LEU A 133 -11.98 -18.00 10.42
C LEU A 133 -13.29 -17.22 10.28
N ASN A 134 -13.60 -16.70 9.09
CA ASN A 134 -14.74 -15.80 8.86
C ASN A 134 -15.77 -16.37 7.86
N ASN A 135 -15.91 -17.70 7.74
CA ASN A 135 -16.73 -18.34 6.70
C ASN A 135 -18.21 -18.52 7.05
N ASP A 136 -18.60 -18.21 8.29
CA ASP A 136 -19.97 -18.29 8.82
C ASP A 136 -20.98 -17.61 7.89
N GLN A 137 -20.76 -16.34 7.57
CA GLN A 137 -21.70 -15.54 6.77
C GLN A 137 -21.93 -16.12 5.37
N ALA A 138 -20.88 -16.65 4.74
CA ALA A 138 -20.97 -17.23 3.41
C ALA A 138 -21.66 -18.60 3.42
N LEU A 139 -21.40 -19.41 4.45
CA LEU A 139 -22.01 -20.72 4.63
C LEU A 139 -23.49 -20.62 4.98
N GLU A 140 -23.88 -19.68 5.84
CA GLU A 140 -25.27 -19.42 6.22
C GLU A 140 -26.08 -18.82 5.06
N ALA A 141 -25.48 -17.90 4.29
CA ALA A 141 -26.20 -17.25 3.20
C ALA A 141 -26.41 -18.16 1.98
N GLY A 142 -25.41 -18.96 1.58
CA GLY A 142 -25.45 -19.68 0.31
C GLY A 142 -24.74 -21.04 0.28
N GLY A 143 -24.25 -21.53 1.41
CA GLY A 143 -23.52 -22.79 1.53
C GLY A 143 -22.13 -22.78 0.90
N CYS A 144 -21.54 -23.97 0.77
CA CYS A 144 -20.16 -24.15 0.30
C CYS A 144 -19.93 -23.64 -1.14
N ALA A 145 -20.92 -23.79 -2.03
CA ALA A 145 -20.82 -23.31 -3.41
C ALA A 145 -20.69 -21.79 -3.47
N LEU A 146 -21.44 -21.07 -2.62
CA LEU A 146 -21.30 -19.62 -2.55
C LEU A 146 -19.94 -19.22 -2.01
N LEU A 147 -19.47 -19.83 -0.91
CA LEU A 147 -18.16 -19.54 -0.35
C LEU A 147 -17.05 -19.69 -1.41
N PHE A 148 -17.04 -20.81 -2.15
CA PHE A 148 -16.03 -21.07 -3.18
C PHE A 148 -16.08 -20.07 -4.33
N TRP A 149 -17.24 -19.92 -4.99
CA TRP A 149 -17.31 -19.07 -6.17
C TRP A 149 -17.16 -17.59 -5.82
N SER A 150 -17.68 -17.17 -4.66
CA SER A 150 -17.51 -15.80 -4.17
C SER A 150 -16.06 -15.41 -3.95
N TYR A 151 -15.27 -16.35 -3.46
CA TYR A 151 -13.84 -16.19 -3.40
C TYR A 151 -13.21 -16.04 -4.78
N VAL A 152 -13.53 -16.93 -5.73
CA VAL A 152 -12.93 -16.94 -7.07
C VAL A 152 -13.16 -15.63 -7.82
N TRP A 153 -14.40 -15.14 -7.89
CA TRP A 153 -14.66 -13.89 -8.63
C TRP A 153 -14.17 -12.66 -7.86
N SER A 154 -14.20 -12.65 -6.52
CA SER A 154 -13.63 -11.55 -5.73
C SER A 154 -12.11 -11.49 -5.87
N PHE A 155 -11.43 -12.65 -5.99
CA PHE A 155 -9.99 -12.71 -6.25
C PHE A 155 -9.65 -12.15 -7.63
N VAL A 156 -10.40 -12.51 -8.67
CA VAL A 156 -10.22 -11.93 -10.01
C VAL A 156 -10.47 -10.41 -9.98
N GLY A 157 -11.52 -9.96 -9.28
CA GLY A 157 -11.82 -8.54 -9.11
C GLY A 157 -10.71 -7.79 -8.38
N SER A 158 -10.19 -8.36 -7.28
CA SER A 158 -9.12 -7.74 -6.51
C SER A 158 -7.81 -7.67 -7.29
N MET A 159 -7.53 -8.63 -8.17
CA MET A 159 -6.36 -8.56 -9.07
C MET A 159 -6.41 -7.34 -10.00
N PHE A 160 -7.58 -6.97 -10.53
CA PHE A 160 -7.73 -5.75 -11.33
C PHE A 160 -7.51 -4.49 -10.49
N ILE A 161 -8.01 -4.47 -9.24
CA ILE A 161 -7.78 -3.37 -8.30
C ILE A 161 -6.28 -3.24 -7.99
N THR A 162 -5.61 -4.35 -7.68
CA THR A 162 -4.16 -4.37 -7.41
C THR A 162 -3.36 -3.95 -8.64
N ALA A 163 -3.76 -4.34 -9.85
CA ALA A 163 -3.10 -3.92 -11.08
C ALA A 163 -3.19 -2.40 -11.28
N SER A 164 -4.38 -1.81 -11.09
CA SER A 164 -4.57 -0.36 -11.16
C SER A 164 -3.73 0.40 -10.12
N LEU A 165 -3.69 -0.11 -8.88
CA LEU A 165 -2.85 0.47 -7.82
C LEU A 165 -1.35 0.31 -8.11
N ALA A 166 -0.93 -0.82 -8.69
CA ALA A 166 0.44 -1.07 -9.08
C ALA A 166 0.90 -0.11 -10.20
N GLU A 167 0.05 0.18 -11.19
CA GLU A 167 0.36 1.19 -12.20
C GLU A 167 0.61 2.56 -11.57
N MET A 168 -0.25 2.99 -10.64
CA MET A 168 -0.07 4.27 -9.93
C MET A 168 1.20 4.29 -9.06
N ALA A 169 1.50 3.20 -8.36
CA ALA A 169 2.71 3.06 -7.57
C ALA A 169 3.98 3.11 -8.43
N SER A 170 3.92 2.62 -9.68
CA SER A 170 5.05 2.68 -10.61
C SER A 170 5.33 4.08 -11.14
N MET A 171 4.29 4.91 -11.30
CA MET A 171 4.42 6.28 -11.79
C MET A 171 4.88 7.24 -10.69
N THR A 172 4.36 7.04 -9.48
CA THR A 172 4.54 7.92 -8.32
C THR A 172 4.70 7.08 -7.06
N PRO A 173 5.90 6.52 -6.81
CA PRO A 173 6.16 5.67 -5.66
C PRO A 173 6.26 6.50 -4.38
N SER A 174 5.12 6.80 -3.75
CA SER A 174 5.03 7.55 -2.50
C SER A 174 4.36 6.73 -1.41
N SER A 175 4.89 6.81 -0.19
CA SER A 175 4.31 6.19 1.02
C SER A 175 2.90 6.70 1.33
N ALA A 176 2.59 7.92 0.85
CA ALA A 176 1.29 8.54 0.93
C ALA A 176 0.20 7.75 0.15
N GLY A 177 0.58 7.02 -0.89
CA GLY A 177 -0.33 6.15 -1.64
C GLY A 177 -1.56 6.87 -2.22
N GLN A 178 -2.74 6.27 -2.01
CA GLN A 178 -3.97 6.58 -2.73
C GLN A 178 -4.40 8.05 -2.64
N TYR A 179 -4.35 8.69 -1.46
CA TYR A 179 -4.79 10.08 -1.33
C TYR A 179 -3.88 11.04 -2.09
N PHE A 180 -2.58 10.74 -2.16
CA PHE A 180 -1.62 11.50 -2.94
C PHE A 180 -1.88 11.33 -4.44
N TRP A 181 -2.08 10.11 -4.92
CA TRP A 181 -2.42 9.85 -6.32
C TRP A 181 -3.72 10.53 -6.74
N VAL A 182 -4.75 10.51 -5.89
CA VAL A 182 -5.98 11.25 -6.15
C VAL A 182 -5.69 12.75 -6.27
N SER A 183 -4.84 13.31 -5.41
CA SER A 183 -4.44 14.71 -5.54
C SER A 183 -3.66 15.00 -6.83
N GLU A 184 -2.89 14.03 -7.34
CA GLU A 184 -2.05 14.22 -8.53
C GLU A 184 -2.79 13.94 -9.84
N PHE A 185 -3.84 13.12 -9.85
CA PHE A 185 -4.54 12.74 -11.09
C PHE A 185 -5.92 13.37 -11.24
N SER A 186 -6.52 13.91 -10.17
CA SER A 186 -7.84 14.53 -10.25
C SER A 186 -7.80 15.98 -10.78
N SER A 187 -8.93 16.43 -11.33
CA SER A 187 -9.10 17.81 -11.80
C SER A 187 -8.98 18.82 -10.65
N ARG A 188 -8.40 20.00 -10.93
CA ARG A 188 -8.11 21.05 -9.93
C ARG A 188 -9.32 21.44 -9.07
N ARG A 189 -10.53 21.39 -9.64
CA ARG A 189 -11.78 21.75 -8.93
C ARG A 189 -12.12 20.77 -7.81
N TRP A 190 -11.82 19.49 -8.00
CA TRP A 190 -12.22 18.43 -7.08
C TRP A 190 -11.05 17.83 -6.29
N GLN A 191 -9.83 18.27 -6.59
CA GLN A 191 -8.58 17.69 -6.08
C GLN A 191 -8.52 17.62 -4.55
N GLN A 192 -8.78 18.74 -3.88
CA GLN A 192 -8.73 18.80 -2.42
C GLN A 192 -9.80 17.93 -1.79
N PHE A 193 -11.03 18.00 -2.30
CA PHE A 193 -12.15 17.24 -1.76
C PHE A 193 -11.96 15.73 -1.93
N LEU A 194 -11.64 15.27 -3.14
CA LEU A 194 -11.46 13.85 -3.42
C LEU A 194 -10.27 13.28 -2.65
N SER A 195 -9.14 14.00 -2.60
CA SER A 195 -7.97 13.56 -1.83
C SER A 195 -8.27 13.44 -0.34
N TYR A 196 -9.03 14.40 0.23
CA TYR A 196 -9.44 14.36 1.62
C TYR A 196 -10.36 13.18 1.92
N VAL A 197 -11.37 12.95 1.07
CA VAL A 197 -12.30 11.81 1.22
C VAL A 197 -11.52 10.49 1.12
N THR A 198 -10.65 10.34 0.12
CA THR A 198 -9.80 9.15 -0.01
C THR A 198 -8.94 8.94 1.23
N GLY A 199 -8.26 9.98 1.72
CA GLY A 199 -7.44 9.90 2.93
C GLY A 199 -8.23 9.43 4.16
N TRP A 200 -9.43 9.98 4.38
CA TRP A 200 -10.29 9.55 5.48
C TRP A 200 -10.80 8.12 5.34
N MET A 201 -11.24 7.73 4.14
CA MET A 201 -11.67 6.34 3.88
C MET A 201 -10.51 5.37 4.12
N THR A 202 -9.30 5.74 3.73
CA THR A 202 -8.10 4.97 4.00
C THR A 202 -7.84 4.83 5.50
N ILE A 203 -7.85 5.93 6.26
CA ILE A 203 -7.63 5.88 7.72
C ILE A 203 -8.69 5.01 8.39
N LEU A 204 -9.97 5.20 8.06
CA LEU A 204 -11.07 4.41 8.60
C LEU A 204 -10.90 2.91 8.28
N GLY A 205 -10.54 2.58 7.04
CA GLY A 205 -10.30 1.19 6.63
C GLY A 205 -9.22 0.50 7.47
N TYR A 206 -8.09 1.17 7.69
CA TYR A 206 -7.01 0.64 8.52
C TYR A 206 -7.42 0.51 10.00
N GLN A 207 -8.15 1.47 10.55
CA GLN A 207 -8.62 1.40 11.93
C GLN A 207 -9.64 0.27 12.13
N CYS A 208 -10.60 0.13 11.21
CA CYS A 208 -11.57 -0.96 11.23
C CYS A 208 -10.91 -2.32 11.07
N GLY A 209 -9.96 -2.47 10.14
CA GLY A 209 -9.27 -3.74 9.95
C GLY A 209 -8.39 -4.13 11.14
N ASN A 210 -7.71 -3.16 11.77
CA ASN A 210 -6.97 -3.40 13.03
C ASN A 210 -7.90 -3.87 14.15
N ALA A 211 -9.04 -3.18 14.36
CA ALA A 211 -10.03 -3.57 15.34
C ALA A 211 -10.59 -4.98 15.06
N SER A 212 -10.84 -5.29 13.79
CA SER A 212 -11.34 -6.59 13.36
C SER A 212 -10.35 -7.73 13.62
N GLY A 213 -9.05 -7.53 13.38
CA GLY A 213 -8.03 -8.56 13.64
C GLY A 213 -7.88 -8.86 15.14
N LEU A 214 -7.98 -7.83 15.97
CA LEU A 214 -7.97 -7.97 17.44
C LEU A 214 -9.22 -8.70 17.94
N PHE A 215 -10.39 -8.35 17.40
CA PHE A 215 -11.63 -9.06 17.70
C PHE A 215 -11.53 -10.54 17.33
N LEU A 216 -11.03 -10.87 16.14
CA LEU A 216 -10.83 -12.25 15.69
C LEU A 216 -9.90 -13.04 16.62
N THR A 217 -8.83 -12.40 17.10
CA THR A 217 -7.90 -13.00 18.05
C THR A 217 -8.57 -13.29 19.39
N GLY A 218 -9.39 -12.36 19.89
CA GLY A 218 -10.19 -12.57 21.11
C GLY A 218 -11.19 -13.71 20.95
N SER A 219 -11.87 -13.80 19.80
CA SER A 219 -12.80 -14.88 19.48
C SER A 219 -12.11 -16.24 19.43
N LEU A 220 -10.92 -16.32 18.83
CA LEU A 220 -10.12 -17.55 18.81
C LEU A 220 -9.76 -18.05 20.21
N ILE A 221 -9.33 -17.15 21.09
CA ILE A 221 -9.01 -17.50 22.49
C ILE A 221 -10.26 -18.05 23.19
N GLN A 222 -11.41 -17.40 22.97
CA GLN A 222 -12.67 -17.84 23.53
C GLN A 222 -13.08 -19.22 23.00
N SER A 223 -13.05 -19.45 21.68
CA SER A 223 -13.40 -20.74 21.08
C SER A 223 -12.51 -21.87 21.60
N MET A 224 -11.21 -21.61 21.80
CA MET A 224 -10.30 -22.58 22.45
C MET A 224 -10.74 -22.95 23.87
N ILE A 225 -11.18 -21.98 24.66
CA ILE A 225 -11.69 -22.21 26.02
C ILE A 225 -12.99 -23.01 25.98
N THR A 226 -13.92 -22.68 25.09
CA THR A 226 -15.20 -23.38 24.93
C THR A 226 -14.99 -24.86 24.59
N ILE A 227 -14.05 -25.15 23.67
CA ILE A 227 -13.72 -26.53 23.28
C ILE A 227 -13.22 -27.35 24.49
N TYR A 228 -12.42 -26.75 25.37
CA TYR A 228 -11.89 -27.43 26.56
C TYR A 228 -12.87 -27.47 27.74
N ARG A 229 -13.75 -26.46 27.86
CA ARG A 229 -14.73 -26.32 28.95
C ARG A 229 -16.09 -25.85 28.39
N PRO A 230 -16.89 -26.78 27.84
CA PRO A 230 -18.16 -26.43 27.19
C PRO A 230 -19.23 -25.88 28.13
N ALA A 231 -19.05 -25.98 29.46
CA ALA A 231 -19.96 -25.40 30.44
C ALA A 231 -19.94 -23.85 30.46
N ASN A 232 -18.87 -23.24 29.95
CA ASN A 232 -18.77 -21.80 29.77
C ASN A 232 -19.24 -21.48 28.35
N GLY A 233 -20.51 -21.17 28.16
CA GLY A 233 -21.02 -20.77 26.85
C GLY A 233 -20.29 -19.56 26.27
N GLU A 234 -20.37 -19.38 24.95
CA GLU A 234 -19.73 -18.26 24.24
C GLU A 234 -20.53 -16.97 24.43
N LEU A 235 -20.08 -16.11 25.35
CA LEU A 235 -20.67 -14.80 25.57
C LEU A 235 -19.79 -13.71 24.94
N MET A 236 -20.40 -12.80 24.17
CA MET A 236 -19.71 -11.73 23.44
C MET A 236 -18.86 -10.82 24.35
N TRP A 237 -19.25 -10.62 25.61
CA TRP A 237 -18.45 -9.82 26.55
C TRP A 237 -17.10 -10.47 26.87
N GLN A 238 -17.01 -11.81 26.85
CA GLN A 238 -15.76 -12.52 27.11
C GLN A 238 -14.76 -12.28 25.97
N THR A 239 -15.24 -12.24 24.73
CA THR A 239 -14.43 -11.89 23.55
C THR A 239 -13.73 -10.55 23.75
N ILE A 240 -14.48 -9.54 24.19
CA ILE A 240 -13.96 -8.20 24.45
C ILE A 240 -12.91 -8.23 25.57
N VAL A 241 -13.16 -8.98 26.64
CA VAL A 241 -12.20 -9.12 27.75
C VAL A 241 -10.88 -9.76 27.28
N PHE A 242 -10.92 -10.73 26.37
CA PHE A 242 -9.70 -11.32 25.80
C PHE A 242 -9.03 -10.42 24.75
N MET A 243 -9.81 -9.62 24.03
CA MET A 243 -9.31 -8.65 23.05
C MET A 243 -8.49 -7.53 23.71
N LEU A 244 -8.88 -7.05 24.90
CA LEU A 244 -8.22 -5.91 25.58
C LEU A 244 -6.72 -6.14 25.89
N PRO A 245 -6.30 -7.29 26.47
CA PRO A 245 -4.88 -7.62 26.61
C PRO A 245 -4.13 -7.71 25.29
N CYS A 246 -4.73 -8.29 24.24
CA CYS A 246 -4.11 -8.35 22.91
C CYS A 246 -3.87 -6.94 22.36
N LEU A 247 -4.84 -6.04 22.50
CA LEU A 247 -4.70 -4.64 22.12
C LEU A 247 -3.56 -3.97 22.90
N ALA A 248 -3.49 -4.18 24.22
CA ALA A 248 -2.43 -3.62 25.04
C ALA A 248 -1.03 -4.08 24.57
N ILE A 249 -0.88 -5.37 24.24
CA ILE A 249 0.38 -5.92 23.69
C ILE A 249 0.72 -5.25 22.36
N VAL A 250 -0.24 -5.13 21.44
CA VAL A 250 -0.01 -4.46 20.14
C VAL A 250 0.43 -3.01 20.33
N VAL A 251 -0.22 -2.26 21.23
CA VAL A 251 0.16 -0.88 21.54
C VAL A 251 1.56 -0.80 22.13
N LEU A 252 1.92 -1.68 23.08
CA LEU A 252 3.25 -1.72 23.67
C LEU A 252 4.35 -2.04 22.64
N ILE A 253 4.10 -3.00 21.75
CA ILE A 253 5.04 -3.34 20.67
C ILE A 253 5.18 -2.17 19.69
N ASN A 254 4.10 -1.47 19.35
CA ASN A 254 4.19 -0.30 18.46
C ASN A 254 4.94 0.87 19.12
N LEU A 255 4.80 1.06 20.43
CA LEU A 255 5.44 2.17 21.14
C LEU A 255 6.93 1.93 21.42
N TYR A 256 7.30 0.71 21.84
CA TYR A 256 8.65 0.40 22.31
C TYR A 256 9.43 -0.55 21.39
N GLY A 257 8.76 -1.24 20.48
CA GLY A 257 9.31 -2.34 19.69
C GLY A 257 9.74 -1.98 18.27
N SER A 258 9.89 -0.70 17.92
CA SER A 258 10.20 -0.25 16.56
C SER A 258 11.42 -0.96 15.94
N HIS A 259 12.46 -1.22 16.73
CA HIS A 259 13.64 -1.97 16.29
C HIS A 259 13.42 -3.48 16.13
N THR A 260 12.41 -4.04 16.80
CA THR A 260 12.09 -5.47 16.78
C THR A 260 11.10 -5.84 15.67
N ILE A 261 10.41 -4.85 15.06
CA ILE A 261 9.38 -5.08 14.02
C ILE A 261 9.93 -5.92 12.87
N ALA A 262 11.14 -5.61 12.38
CA ALA A 262 11.75 -6.36 11.29
C ALA A 262 12.04 -7.83 11.65
N MET A 263 12.47 -8.10 12.89
CA MET A 263 12.68 -9.47 13.37
C MET A 263 11.36 -10.21 13.56
N LEU A 264 10.37 -9.55 14.16
CA LEU A 264 9.04 -10.11 14.39
C LEU A 264 8.36 -10.47 13.07
N GLN A 265 8.54 -9.65 12.04
CA GLN A 265 8.02 -9.94 10.70
C GLN A 265 8.61 -11.21 10.10
N ASN A 266 9.93 -11.42 10.21
CA ASN A 266 10.57 -12.64 9.69
C ASN A 266 10.09 -13.90 10.43
N VAL A 267 9.96 -13.81 11.75
CA VAL A 267 9.41 -14.91 12.58
C VAL A 267 7.95 -15.18 12.20
N SER A 268 7.15 -14.12 12.08
CA SER A 268 5.74 -14.21 11.73
C SER A 268 5.53 -14.81 10.34
N MET A 269 6.33 -14.43 9.34
CA MET A 269 6.30 -15.05 8.01
C MET A 269 6.67 -16.53 8.07
N SER A 270 7.66 -16.90 8.88
CA SER A 270 8.05 -18.31 9.05
C SER A 270 6.91 -19.13 9.64
N LEU A 271 6.26 -18.61 10.69
CA LEU A 271 5.09 -19.24 11.31
C LEU A 271 3.90 -19.30 10.35
N HIS A 272 3.68 -18.26 9.54
CA HIS A 272 2.62 -18.19 8.55
C HIS A 272 2.74 -19.31 7.50
N ILE A 273 3.95 -19.54 6.97
CA ILE A 273 4.21 -20.62 6.01
C ILE A 273 4.08 -21.99 6.68
N LEU A 274 4.66 -22.17 7.87
CA LEU A 274 4.59 -23.44 8.60
C LEU A 274 3.15 -23.82 8.95
N ALA A 275 2.33 -22.85 9.36
CA ALA A 275 0.92 -23.06 9.65
C ALA A 275 0.13 -23.44 8.39
N LEU A 276 0.40 -22.78 7.25
CA LEU A 276 -0.19 -23.14 5.97
C LEU A 276 0.14 -24.60 5.57
N ILE A 277 1.41 -24.99 5.69
CA ILE A 277 1.86 -26.36 5.43
C ILE A 277 1.19 -27.35 6.40
N ALA A 278 1.04 -27.01 7.67
CA ALA A 278 0.38 -27.87 8.65
C ALA A 278 -1.11 -28.09 8.35
N ILE A 279 -1.79 -27.08 7.79
CA ILE A 279 -3.22 -27.13 7.46
C ILE A 279 -3.46 -27.88 6.14
N ILE A 280 -2.69 -27.56 5.09
CA ILE A 280 -2.85 -28.13 3.74
C ILE A 280 -2.14 -29.49 3.60
N GLY A 281 -0.95 -29.61 4.18
CA GLY A 281 0.03 -30.63 3.84
C GLY A 281 -0.41 -32.03 4.25
N ARG A 282 -0.98 -32.80 3.30
CA ARG A 282 -1.13 -34.25 3.42
C ARG A 282 0.26 -34.90 3.40
N LEU A 283 0.87 -35.07 4.56
CA LEU A 283 2.11 -35.85 4.67
C LEU A 283 1.79 -37.30 4.27
N ASN A 284 2.53 -37.82 3.29
CA ASN A 284 2.32 -39.12 2.63
C ASN A 284 1.84 -40.25 3.57
N PRO A 285 0.81 -41.04 3.19
CA PRO A 285 0.39 -42.23 3.93
C PRO A 285 1.42 -43.39 3.93
N GLY A 286 2.61 -43.21 3.32
CA GLY A 286 3.65 -44.22 3.18
C GLY A 286 4.60 -44.40 4.38
N HIS A 287 4.54 -43.55 5.41
CA HIS A 287 5.36 -43.68 6.62
C HIS A 287 4.50 -44.06 7.84
N ALA A 288 3.79 -45.18 7.75
CA ALA A 288 2.97 -45.75 8.82
C ALA A 288 3.78 -46.42 9.96
N HIS A 289 5.04 -46.03 10.19
CA HIS A 289 5.90 -46.70 11.18
C HIS A 289 6.69 -45.80 12.13
N LEU A 290 6.35 -44.50 12.20
CA LEU A 290 6.84 -43.61 13.26
C LEU A 290 5.65 -42.98 13.98
N ALA A 291 4.79 -43.84 14.52
CA ALA A 291 3.82 -43.48 15.53
C ALA A 291 4.59 -43.17 16.82
N ASP A 292 4.79 -41.88 17.12
CA ASP A 292 4.63 -41.29 18.47
C ASP A 292 5.36 -39.95 18.69
N ALA A 293 6.11 -39.40 17.73
CA ALA A 293 6.83 -38.15 17.97
C ALA A 293 6.35 -36.89 17.20
N ASN A 294 5.59 -36.99 16.10
CA ASN A 294 5.18 -35.83 15.30
C ASN A 294 3.70 -35.89 14.89
N ARG A 295 2.78 -35.56 15.82
CA ARG A 295 1.36 -35.31 15.52
C ARG A 295 1.12 -33.88 15.01
N ILE A 296 1.83 -33.48 13.96
CA ILE A 296 1.38 -32.39 13.08
C ILE A 296 0.81 -33.08 11.85
N GLN A 297 -0.36 -33.68 12.05
CA GLN A 297 -1.13 -34.36 11.02
C GLN A 297 -1.94 -33.31 10.26
N ALA A 298 -1.97 -33.41 8.93
CA ALA A 298 -2.71 -32.52 8.01
C ALA A 298 -4.15 -32.28 8.50
N ILE A 299 -4.40 -31.14 9.14
CA ILE A 299 -5.60 -30.98 9.97
C ILE A 299 -6.87 -31.04 9.11
N LEU A 300 -6.89 -30.40 7.95
CA LEU A 300 -8.08 -30.40 7.09
C LEU A 300 -8.04 -31.53 6.05
N GLY A 301 -6.88 -31.77 5.41
CA GLY A 301 -6.76 -32.77 4.33
C GLY A 301 -6.87 -34.24 4.75
N VAL A 302 -6.74 -34.53 6.05
CA VAL A 302 -6.83 -35.90 6.60
C VAL A 302 -7.97 -36.04 7.62
N LEU A 303 -8.24 -35.03 8.45
CA LEU A 303 -9.25 -35.16 9.53
C LEU A 303 -10.65 -34.63 9.14
N SER A 304 -10.77 -33.81 8.09
CA SER A 304 -12.07 -33.23 7.71
C SER A 304 -12.90 -34.21 6.86
N PRO A 305 -14.19 -34.45 7.18
CA PRO A 305 -15.08 -35.20 6.31
C PRO A 305 -15.26 -34.47 4.99
N HIS A 306 -14.95 -35.15 3.88
CA HIS A 306 -14.99 -34.55 2.56
C HIS A 306 -16.43 -34.48 2.05
N ILE A 307 -16.86 -33.28 1.66
CA ILE A 307 -18.16 -33.07 1.04
C ILE A 307 -18.15 -33.49 -0.44
N PRO A 308 -19.28 -33.96 -1.00
CA PRO A 308 -19.36 -34.30 -2.41
C PRO A 308 -19.15 -33.06 -3.28
N LEU A 309 -18.44 -33.21 -4.40
CA LEU A 309 -18.09 -32.13 -5.33
C LEU A 309 -19.32 -31.32 -5.79
N ARG A 310 -20.46 -31.99 -5.98
CA ARG A 310 -21.71 -31.33 -6.35
C ARG A 310 -22.18 -30.33 -5.29
N ARG A 311 -22.05 -30.67 -4.01
CA ARG A 311 -22.42 -29.77 -2.91
C ARG A 311 -21.40 -28.63 -2.78
N ALA A 312 -20.12 -28.94 -2.96
CA ALA A 312 -19.04 -27.97 -2.90
C ALA A 312 -19.13 -26.90 -3.99
N PHE A 313 -19.50 -27.26 -5.22
CA PHE A 313 -19.39 -26.35 -6.37
C PHE A 313 -20.71 -25.98 -7.05
N LEU A 314 -21.76 -26.80 -6.94
CA LEU A 314 -22.95 -26.67 -7.79
C LEU A 314 -24.25 -26.46 -7.01
N GLN A 315 -24.24 -26.59 -5.69
CA GLN A 315 -25.44 -26.52 -4.87
C GLN A 315 -25.43 -25.25 -4.01
N PHE A 316 -26.25 -24.28 -4.41
CA PHE A 316 -26.50 -23.08 -3.62
C PHE A 316 -27.62 -23.36 -2.62
N GLU A 317 -27.32 -23.17 -1.34
CA GLU A 317 -28.26 -23.37 -0.23
C GLU A 317 -28.63 -21.99 0.31
N ASN A 318 -29.69 -21.38 -0.22
CA ASN A 318 -30.18 -20.08 0.28
C ASN A 318 -31.32 -20.32 1.29
N THR A 319 -31.00 -20.24 2.58
CA THR A 319 -31.95 -20.45 3.68
C THR A 319 -32.47 -19.16 4.30
N GLU A 320 -31.75 -18.05 4.17
CA GLU A 320 -32.03 -16.83 4.92
C GLU A 320 -32.58 -15.69 4.05
N TRP A 321 -32.20 -15.61 2.78
CA TRP A 321 -32.43 -14.43 1.96
C TRP A 321 -33.61 -14.59 1.00
N PRO A 322 -34.35 -13.51 0.69
CA PRO A 322 -35.49 -13.55 -0.24
C PRO A 322 -35.12 -13.99 -1.67
N SER A 323 -33.86 -13.82 -2.08
CA SER A 323 -33.36 -14.26 -3.38
C SER A 323 -31.93 -14.74 -3.28
N THR A 324 -31.56 -15.67 -4.16
CA THR A 324 -30.19 -16.18 -4.26
C THR A 324 -29.18 -15.08 -4.58
N VAL A 325 -29.59 -14.04 -5.30
CA VAL A 325 -28.72 -12.88 -5.60
C VAL A 325 -28.39 -12.11 -4.32
N LEU A 326 -29.37 -11.88 -3.45
CA LEU A 326 -29.13 -11.22 -2.17
C LEU A 326 -28.26 -12.06 -1.25
N ALA A 327 -28.50 -13.37 -1.21
CA ALA A 327 -27.61 -14.32 -0.51
C ALA A 327 -26.18 -14.22 -1.01
N VAL A 328 -25.98 -14.17 -2.34
CA VAL A 328 -24.66 -14.03 -2.95
C VAL A 328 -23.98 -12.73 -2.52
N LEU A 329 -24.69 -11.61 -2.58
CA LEU A 329 -24.17 -10.30 -2.19
C LEU A 329 -23.82 -10.23 -0.69
N ALA A 330 -24.65 -10.83 0.17
CA ALA A 330 -24.40 -10.91 1.60
C ALA A 330 -23.19 -11.78 1.91
N GLY A 331 -23.13 -13.00 1.36
CA GLY A 331 -22.05 -13.95 1.60
C GLY A 331 -20.70 -13.53 1.00
N GLN A 332 -20.69 -12.71 -0.07
CA GLN A 332 -19.45 -12.19 -0.68
C GLN A 332 -18.64 -11.31 0.28
N THR A 333 -19.24 -10.81 1.36
CA THR A 333 -18.54 -10.04 2.41
C THR A 333 -17.33 -10.80 2.96
N ASN A 334 -17.43 -12.12 3.13
CA ASN A 334 -16.32 -12.96 3.58
C ASN A 334 -15.11 -12.94 2.61
N ALA A 335 -15.37 -13.10 1.31
CA ALA A 335 -14.31 -13.09 0.29
C ALA A 335 -13.64 -11.70 0.20
N ASN A 336 -14.44 -10.64 0.25
CA ASN A 336 -13.93 -9.26 0.25
C ASN A 336 -13.10 -8.96 1.50
N PHE A 337 -13.52 -9.50 2.66
CA PHE A 337 -12.77 -9.42 3.90
C PHE A 337 -11.44 -10.20 3.83
N SER A 338 -11.33 -11.24 3.03
CA SER A 338 -10.09 -12.02 2.94
C SER A 338 -9.05 -11.42 1.97
N LEU A 339 -9.47 -10.53 1.07
CA LEU A 339 -8.69 -10.03 -0.07
C LEU A 339 -8.34 -8.52 0.02
N PHE A 340 -8.44 -7.90 1.21
CA PHE A 340 -8.04 -6.50 1.43
C PHE A 340 -6.53 -6.32 1.67
N TYR A 341 -6.07 -5.09 1.96
CA TYR A 341 -4.67 -4.71 2.23
C TYR A 341 -3.67 -4.99 1.11
N VAL A 342 -4.14 -4.98 -0.14
CA VAL A 342 -3.27 -5.07 -1.32
C VAL A 342 -2.33 -3.87 -1.47
N ASP A 343 -2.65 -2.75 -0.82
CA ASP A 343 -1.86 -1.52 -0.80
C ASP A 343 -0.78 -1.49 0.30
N ALA A 344 -0.71 -2.50 1.18
CA ALA A 344 0.24 -2.50 2.28
C ALA A 344 1.72 -2.35 1.83
N PRO A 345 2.22 -3.08 0.81
CA PRO A 345 3.58 -2.86 0.30
C PRO A 345 3.82 -1.46 -0.26
N MET A 346 2.76 -0.78 -0.73
CA MET A 346 2.87 0.56 -1.31
C MET A 346 3.10 1.64 -0.25
N ARG A 347 2.77 1.38 1.00
CA ARG A 347 3.05 2.33 2.09
C ARG A 347 4.53 2.36 2.47
N LEU A 348 5.24 1.27 2.19
CA LEU A 348 6.68 1.18 2.38
C LEU A 348 7.46 1.76 1.19
N SER A 349 6.81 2.49 0.26
CA SER A 349 7.46 3.01 -0.94
C SER A 349 8.65 3.91 -0.67
N GLU A 350 8.67 4.66 0.44
CA GLU A 350 9.80 5.54 0.79
C GLU A 350 10.95 4.78 1.48
N GLU A 351 10.70 3.57 1.98
CA GLU A 351 11.69 2.69 2.60
C GLU A 351 12.12 1.54 1.67
N ALA A 352 11.49 1.41 0.50
CA ALA A 352 11.76 0.39 -0.50
C ALA A 352 12.87 0.81 -1.45
N GLN A 353 13.82 -0.08 -1.74
CA GLN A 353 14.81 0.13 -2.79
C GLN A 353 14.18 -0.06 -4.19
N ASP A 354 14.51 0.81 -5.15
CA ASP A 354 13.97 0.84 -6.51
C ASP A 354 12.43 0.85 -6.51
N ALA A 355 11.85 1.81 -5.77
CA ALA A 355 10.45 1.77 -5.35
C ALA A 355 9.46 1.73 -6.53
N ALA A 356 9.74 2.47 -7.61
CA ALA A 356 8.91 2.49 -8.82
C ALA A 356 8.75 1.11 -9.49
N VAL A 357 9.66 0.16 -9.21
CA VAL A 357 9.66 -1.17 -9.82
C VAL A 357 9.39 -2.26 -8.78
N ALA A 358 10.00 -2.16 -7.60
CA ALA A 358 9.91 -3.18 -6.56
C ALA A 358 8.52 -3.23 -5.93
N VAL A 359 7.93 -2.07 -5.60
CA VAL A 359 6.62 -1.96 -4.96
C VAL A 359 5.49 -2.53 -5.82
N PRO A 360 5.30 -2.12 -7.10
CA PRO A 360 4.20 -2.65 -7.91
C PRO A 360 4.34 -4.16 -8.17
N LYS A 361 5.57 -4.64 -8.39
CA LYS A 361 5.83 -6.08 -8.52
C LYS A 361 5.51 -6.82 -7.21
N ALA A 362 5.85 -6.23 -6.06
CA ALA A 362 5.57 -6.84 -4.77
C ALA A 362 4.07 -6.97 -4.53
N ALA A 363 3.29 -5.90 -4.76
CA ALA A 363 1.84 -5.91 -4.60
C ALA A 363 1.14 -6.96 -5.48
N MET A 364 1.49 -7.03 -6.76
CA MET A 364 0.91 -8.03 -7.68
C MET A 364 1.29 -9.46 -7.28
N ARG A 365 2.56 -9.70 -6.93
CA ARG A 365 3.03 -11.03 -6.55
C ARG A 365 2.46 -11.49 -5.21
N SER A 366 2.41 -10.60 -4.21
CA SER A 366 1.82 -10.93 -2.92
C SER A 366 0.33 -11.23 -3.07
N GLN A 367 -0.41 -10.44 -3.86
CA GLN A 367 -1.83 -10.68 -4.10
C GLN A 367 -2.07 -12.04 -4.79
N LEU A 368 -1.27 -12.38 -5.79
CA LEU A 368 -1.34 -13.68 -6.45
C LEU A 368 -1.07 -14.81 -5.44
N ILE A 369 0.02 -14.72 -4.68
CA ILE A 369 0.41 -15.75 -3.71
C ILE A 369 -0.69 -15.93 -2.65
N SER A 370 -1.10 -14.85 -1.97
CA SER A 370 -2.13 -14.93 -0.92
C SER A 370 -3.48 -15.39 -1.46
N GLY A 371 -3.86 -14.94 -2.65
CA GLY A 371 -5.10 -15.34 -3.30
C GLY A 371 -5.13 -16.83 -3.67
N PHE A 372 -4.01 -17.37 -4.17
CA PHE A 372 -3.92 -18.83 -4.38
C PHE A 372 -3.86 -19.59 -3.06
N CYS A 373 -3.14 -19.10 -2.06
CA CYS A 373 -3.08 -19.73 -0.74
C CYS A 373 -4.43 -19.75 -0.02
N GLY A 374 -5.31 -18.77 -0.25
CA GLY A 374 -6.66 -18.79 0.32
C GLY A 374 -7.66 -19.64 -0.48
N LEU A 375 -7.36 -19.97 -1.74
CA LEU A 375 -8.16 -20.91 -2.52
C LEU A 375 -7.86 -22.37 -2.15
N LEU A 376 -6.61 -22.66 -1.78
CA LEU A 376 -6.15 -23.95 -1.26
C LEU A 376 -6.67 -24.19 0.15
#